data_AF-A0A947CSQ7-F1
#
_entry.id   AF-A0A947CSQ7-F1
#
_cell.length_a   1.000
_cell.length_b   1.000
_cell.length_c   1.000
_cell.angle_alpha   90.00
_cell.angle_beta   90.00
_cell.angle_gamma   90.00
#
_symmetry.space_group_name_H-M   'P 1'
#
loop_
_entity.id
_entity.type
_entity.pdbx_description
1 polymer ?
#
loop_
_entity_poly.entity_id
_entity_poly.type
_entity_poly.pdbx_seq_one_letter_code
_entity_poly.pdbx_strand_id
1 'polypeptide(L)'
;CQNTGRLPDVVYHEFGHALHAASIVEGVGSFDGALSEGISDYLAASITGDSGMGRGFFYGNDPLRELDPEGTENRWPEDIGGVHTTGLIFAGAMWDLRNTFITKYGTEDGIALADRLFYGAVQTATDIPSSYISVITEDDDDGDLSNGTPNICDINQAFGLHGLRSLTAEIAGLAAELPSSEGHPVTMTLSGLYDICPGDDVTSATLIHNPQGRPEEAKTINLEDLGERTFAGVVPTPGEPQVVEYQVRVEFADGSSRTFPENIADPRYQFYVGETIELYCTTFDEADPFDNGWEHGLADGEDTEGADDWQWGIPAGVSGSGDPVGAFSGESVIGNDLGGADFNGKYQANKTNFALSPVIDVQRYSDVRLQYRRWLSVEDAFFDQASIYVDEFLAWQNFDSDSGNNSKTHHRDLEWRFHDVSLSPFIAESEFRLKFEIKSDAGLEFGGWTVDDVCIVADANSICGDGKLSGAERCDDGPGNSDTLPDACRDNCRVAGCGDGVLDTSEQCDDGNLNNDDGCNSSCKVESQADCGLSVTGNSRSAPLSGLAILLSMFLVGGLRRRRR
;
A
#
# COMPACT_ATOMS: atom_id res chain seq x y z
N CYS A 1 28.84 33.76 -2.51
CA CYS A 1 29.21 32.33 -2.58
C CYS A 1 30.63 32.21 -3.12
N GLN A 2 31.44 31.34 -2.52
CA GLN A 2 32.74 30.97 -3.09
C GLN A 2 32.53 30.15 -4.38
N ASN A 3 33.54 30.11 -5.24
CA ASN A 3 33.54 29.17 -6.37
C ASN A 3 33.61 27.74 -5.78
N THR A 4 32.65 26.87 -6.11
CA THR A 4 32.55 25.50 -5.59
C THR A 4 33.79 24.67 -5.89
N GLY A 5 34.49 24.92 -7.01
CA GLY A 5 35.78 24.28 -7.32
C GLY A 5 36.94 24.70 -6.40
N ARG A 6 36.69 25.54 -5.39
CA ARG A 6 37.65 25.89 -4.33
C ARG A 6 37.24 25.36 -2.96
N LEU A 7 36.13 24.63 -2.88
CA LEU A 7 35.66 23.95 -1.68
C LEU A 7 36.11 22.47 -1.81
N PRO A 8 37.12 22.03 -1.04
CA PRO A 8 37.76 20.73 -1.25
C PRO A 8 36.79 19.56 -1.04
N ASP A 9 35.94 19.66 -0.02
CA ASP A 9 34.82 18.77 0.25
C ASP A 9 33.86 18.62 -0.94
N VAL A 10 33.48 19.73 -1.59
CA VAL A 10 32.64 19.67 -2.80
C VAL A 10 33.39 18.94 -3.92
N VAL A 11 34.68 19.18 -4.11
CA VAL A 11 35.47 18.47 -5.14
C VAL A 11 35.56 16.97 -4.84
N TYR A 12 35.70 16.58 -3.57
CA TYR A 12 35.72 15.16 -3.18
C TYR A 12 34.35 14.51 -3.34
N HIS A 13 33.27 15.24 -3.04
CA HIS A 13 31.91 14.79 -3.28
C HIS A 13 31.67 14.47 -4.77
N GLU A 14 32.05 15.37 -5.68
CA GLU A 14 31.91 15.10 -7.12
C GLU A 14 32.72 13.87 -7.57
N PHE A 15 33.86 13.61 -6.93
CA PHE A 15 34.64 12.39 -7.15
C PHE A 15 33.94 11.15 -6.59
N GLY A 16 33.20 11.27 -5.50
CA GLY A 16 32.42 10.20 -4.88
C GLY A 16 31.41 9.56 -5.83
N HIS A 17 30.76 10.34 -6.70
CA HIS A 17 29.87 9.77 -7.71
C HIS A 17 30.61 8.87 -8.71
N ALA A 18 31.83 9.27 -9.10
CA ALA A 18 32.67 8.46 -9.96
C ALA A 18 33.19 7.21 -9.22
N LEU A 19 33.51 7.32 -7.93
CA LEU A 19 33.88 6.19 -7.08
C LEU A 19 32.74 5.16 -7.03
N HIS A 20 31.51 5.61 -6.75
CA HIS A 20 30.34 4.75 -6.68
C HIS A 20 30.11 4.03 -8.02
N ALA A 21 29.95 4.79 -9.10
CA ALA A 21 29.69 4.22 -10.42
C ALA A 21 30.78 3.25 -10.90
N ALA A 22 32.04 3.48 -10.51
CA ALA A 22 33.16 2.64 -10.93
C ALA A 22 33.43 1.42 -10.03
N SER A 23 32.87 1.39 -8.81
CA SER A 23 33.16 0.34 -7.83
C SER A 23 32.07 -0.72 -7.71
N ILE A 24 30.86 -0.45 -8.22
CA ILE A 24 29.73 -1.39 -8.22
C ILE A 24 30.16 -2.74 -8.81
N VAL A 25 29.86 -3.81 -8.06
CA VAL A 25 30.00 -5.18 -8.54
C VAL A 25 28.73 -5.57 -9.28
N GLU A 26 28.87 -5.81 -10.58
CA GLU A 26 27.74 -6.19 -11.46
C GLU A 26 26.99 -7.42 -10.92
N GLY A 27 25.67 -7.30 -10.82
CA GLY A 27 24.80 -8.36 -10.28
C GLY A 27 24.74 -8.44 -8.76
N VAL A 28 25.44 -7.55 -8.04
CA VAL A 28 25.38 -7.46 -6.58
C VAL A 28 24.96 -6.06 -6.14
N GLY A 29 25.66 -5.01 -6.58
CA GLY A 29 25.32 -3.61 -6.28
C GLY A 29 24.57 -2.91 -7.41
N SER A 30 24.03 -1.72 -7.12
CA SER A 30 23.34 -0.87 -8.11
C SER A 30 23.62 0.61 -7.87
N PHE A 31 23.51 1.41 -8.92
CA PHE A 31 23.62 2.86 -8.80
C PHE A 31 22.26 3.45 -8.41
N ASP A 32 22.06 3.68 -7.12
CA ASP A 32 20.95 4.50 -6.62
C ASP A 32 21.38 5.97 -6.44
N GLY A 33 20.51 6.89 -6.83
CA GLY A 33 20.81 8.33 -6.81
C GLY A 33 21.01 8.88 -5.40
N ALA A 34 20.15 8.53 -4.46
CA ALA A 34 20.24 9.00 -3.08
C ALA A 34 21.43 8.37 -2.34
N LEU A 35 21.63 7.07 -2.53
CA LEU A 35 22.81 6.37 -2.02
C LEU A 35 24.10 6.99 -2.57
N SER A 36 24.14 7.34 -3.87
CA SER A 36 25.29 8.01 -4.50
C SER A 36 25.60 9.37 -3.87
N GLU A 37 24.59 10.18 -3.58
CA GLU A 37 24.76 11.44 -2.83
C GLU A 37 25.34 11.18 -1.44
N GLY A 38 24.82 10.17 -0.72
CA GLY A 38 25.31 9.80 0.61
C GLY A 38 26.76 9.27 0.62
N ILE A 39 27.11 8.42 -0.36
CA ILE A 39 28.47 7.91 -0.57
C ILE A 39 29.43 9.07 -0.80
N SER A 40 29.05 10.02 -1.66
CA SER A 40 29.85 11.19 -1.98
C SER A 40 30.05 12.13 -0.80
N ASP A 41 28.98 12.39 -0.04
CA ASP A 41 29.03 13.20 1.18
C ASP A 41 29.90 12.54 2.26
N TYR A 42 29.75 11.23 2.53
CA TYR A 42 30.59 10.52 3.50
C TYR A 42 32.06 10.45 3.08
N LEU A 43 32.34 10.17 1.79
CA LEU A 43 33.71 10.14 1.29
C LEU A 43 34.41 11.47 1.54
N ALA A 44 33.75 12.57 1.20
CA ALA A 44 34.28 13.91 1.40
C ALA A 44 34.52 14.19 2.90
N ALA A 45 33.54 13.89 3.75
CA ALA A 45 33.63 14.06 5.20
C ALA A 45 34.74 13.23 5.83
N SER A 46 34.94 11.97 5.41
CA SER A 46 36.01 11.11 5.91
C SER A 46 37.39 11.68 5.55
N ILE A 47 37.56 12.24 4.35
CA ILE A 47 38.82 12.85 3.89
C ILE A 47 39.12 14.16 4.62
N THR A 48 38.12 15.02 4.84
CA THR A 48 38.30 16.31 5.52
C THR A 48 38.34 16.20 7.04
N GLY A 49 37.73 15.14 7.59
CA GLY A 49 37.50 14.99 9.02
C GLY A 49 36.46 15.97 9.57
N ASP A 50 35.52 16.42 8.72
CA ASP A 50 34.45 17.37 9.05
C ASP A 50 33.13 16.83 8.50
N SER A 51 32.13 16.67 9.36
CA SER A 51 30.78 16.21 9.00
C SER A 51 29.99 17.28 8.22
N GLY A 52 30.44 18.54 8.25
CA GLY A 52 29.78 19.63 7.54
C GLY A 52 30.26 19.74 6.10
N MET A 53 29.32 19.61 5.16
CA MET A 53 29.56 19.68 3.72
C MET A 53 29.41 21.10 3.17
N GLY A 54 30.30 21.51 2.27
CA GLY A 54 30.24 22.78 1.55
C GLY A 54 30.46 24.02 2.41
N ARG A 55 31.29 23.96 3.46
CA ARG A 55 31.53 25.15 4.31
C ARG A 55 32.08 26.32 3.48
N GLY A 56 31.44 27.49 3.57
CA GLY A 56 31.76 28.67 2.75
C GLY A 56 31.03 28.73 1.40
N PHE A 57 30.09 27.80 1.15
CA PHE A 57 29.11 27.92 0.07
C PHE A 57 28.24 29.17 0.28
N PHE A 58 27.73 29.34 1.50
CA PHE A 58 27.03 30.55 1.93
C PHE A 58 27.99 31.67 2.35
N TYR A 59 27.45 32.85 2.69
CA TYR A 59 28.25 33.94 3.23
C TYR A 59 28.73 33.69 4.69
N GLY A 60 28.27 32.60 5.31
CA GLY A 60 28.67 32.13 6.64
C GLY A 60 29.53 30.85 6.61
N ASN A 61 29.81 30.30 7.79
CA ASN A 61 30.53 29.01 7.95
C ASN A 61 29.58 27.82 8.13
N ASP A 62 28.28 28.08 8.04
CA ASP A 62 27.26 27.04 8.07
C ASP A 62 27.46 26.13 6.85
N PRO A 63 27.39 24.82 7.04
CA PRO A 63 27.53 23.89 5.94
C PRO A 63 26.27 23.94 5.06
N LEU A 64 26.41 23.53 3.80
CA LEU A 64 25.31 23.27 2.88
C LEU A 64 24.42 22.12 3.38
N ARG A 65 25.05 21.07 3.92
CA ARG A 65 24.43 19.90 4.56
C ARG A 65 25.31 19.41 5.70
N GLU A 66 24.72 18.79 6.71
CA GLU A 66 25.41 18.29 7.90
C GLU A 66 25.08 16.82 8.06
N LEU A 67 26.10 15.96 8.10
CA LEU A 67 25.94 14.51 8.26
C LEU A 67 25.55 14.13 9.69
N ASP A 68 25.97 14.93 10.66
CA ASP A 68 25.82 14.70 12.10
C ASP A 68 25.26 15.98 12.77
N PRO A 69 23.97 16.29 12.54
CA PRO A 69 23.34 17.49 13.08
C PRO A 69 23.10 17.36 14.59
N GLU A 70 23.41 18.42 15.35
CA GLU A 70 23.33 18.38 16.81
C GLU A 70 21.92 18.00 17.32
N GLY A 71 21.81 16.82 17.93
CA GLY A 71 20.61 16.35 18.64
C GLY A 71 19.51 15.75 17.77
N THR A 72 19.79 15.44 16.50
CA THR A 72 18.85 14.77 15.60
C THR A 72 19.59 13.91 14.59
N GLU A 73 18.96 12.86 14.08
CA GLU A 73 19.50 12.08 12.95
C GLU A 73 18.48 12.01 11.82
N ASN A 74 18.97 11.90 10.58
CA ASN A 74 18.12 11.59 9.44
C ASN A 74 17.82 10.09 9.44
N ARG A 75 16.54 9.71 9.41
CA ARG A 75 16.10 8.32 9.59
C ARG A 75 15.37 7.79 8.36
N TRP A 76 15.57 6.50 8.11
CA TRP A 76 14.80 5.75 7.12
C TRP A 76 13.59 5.08 7.77
N PRO A 77 12.39 5.16 7.14
CA PRO A 77 12.05 5.92 5.94
C PRO A 77 11.57 7.36 6.22
N GLU A 78 11.63 7.84 7.47
CA GLU A 78 10.91 9.04 7.91
C GLU A 78 11.40 10.36 7.27
N ASP A 79 12.68 10.41 6.87
CA ASP A 79 13.33 11.58 6.28
C ASP A 79 13.66 11.39 4.79
N ILE A 80 12.92 10.53 4.09
CA ILE A 80 12.98 10.42 2.63
C ILE A 80 12.46 11.72 2.00
N GLY A 81 13.22 12.25 1.05
CA GLY A 81 12.85 13.41 0.25
C GLY A 81 13.61 13.43 -1.07
N GLY A 82 14.18 14.59 -1.43
CA GLY A 82 15.07 14.66 -2.59
C GLY A 82 16.35 13.85 -2.39
N VAL A 83 16.97 13.38 -3.49
CA VAL A 83 18.17 12.51 -3.45
C VAL A 83 19.25 13.00 -2.49
N HIS A 84 19.50 14.32 -2.43
CA HIS A 84 20.51 14.92 -1.56
C HIS A 84 20.17 14.83 -0.06
N THR A 85 18.89 14.96 0.31
CA THR A 85 18.46 14.88 1.72
C THR A 85 18.36 13.43 2.15
N THR A 86 17.81 12.57 1.30
CA THR A 86 17.72 11.13 1.55
C THR A 86 19.12 10.52 1.71
N GLY A 87 20.11 10.94 0.92
CA GLY A 87 21.49 10.48 1.02
C GLY A 87 22.16 10.74 2.38
N LEU A 88 21.69 11.73 3.15
CA LEU A 88 22.22 12.02 4.49
C LEU A 88 21.94 10.89 5.50
N ILE A 89 20.95 10.04 5.25
CA ILE A 89 20.64 8.89 6.11
C ILE A 89 21.82 7.91 6.12
N PHE A 90 22.31 7.52 4.94
CA PHE A 90 23.48 6.64 4.84
C PHE A 90 24.77 7.34 5.28
N ALA A 91 24.95 8.60 4.87
CA ALA A 91 26.17 9.34 5.20
C ALA A 91 26.33 9.57 6.72
N GLY A 92 25.24 9.90 7.41
CA GLY A 92 25.18 10.00 8.86
C GLY A 92 25.47 8.66 9.54
N ALA A 93 24.82 7.57 9.10
CA ALA A 93 25.03 6.24 9.69
C ALA A 93 26.50 5.80 9.63
N MET A 94 27.15 6.03 8.49
CA MET A 94 28.57 5.74 8.34
C MET A 94 29.47 6.68 9.15
N TRP A 95 29.06 7.93 9.37
CA TRP A 95 29.79 8.89 10.20
C TRP A 95 29.73 8.50 11.68
N ASP A 96 28.56 8.13 12.18
CA ASP A 96 28.36 7.62 13.55
C ASP A 96 29.13 6.33 13.79
N LEU A 97 29.10 5.41 12.83
CA LEU A 97 29.88 4.17 12.90
C LEU A 97 31.38 4.47 12.97
N ARG A 98 31.86 5.40 12.14
CA ARG A 98 33.26 5.85 12.15
C ARG A 98 33.64 6.45 13.50
N ASN A 99 32.82 7.32 14.08
CA ASN A 99 33.10 7.92 15.40
C ASN A 99 33.12 6.87 16.52
N THR A 100 32.22 5.88 16.43
CA THR A 100 32.18 4.74 17.34
C THR A 100 33.47 3.92 17.26
N PHE A 101 33.93 3.58 16.04
CA PHE A 101 35.17 2.86 15.84
C PHE A 101 36.42 3.65 16.21
N ILE A 102 36.46 4.95 15.96
CA ILE A 102 37.55 5.82 16.43
C ILE A 102 37.65 5.78 17.96
N THR A 103 36.50 5.80 18.64
CA THR A 103 36.44 5.73 20.10
C THR A 103 36.91 4.35 20.60
N LYS A 104 36.48 3.27 19.94
CA LYS A 104 36.75 1.89 20.35
C LYS A 104 38.17 1.41 20.03
N TYR A 105 38.65 1.70 18.83
CA TYR A 105 39.90 1.17 18.27
C TYR A 105 41.02 2.22 18.16
N GLY A 106 40.70 3.50 18.39
CA GLY A 106 41.62 4.61 18.16
C GLY A 106 41.50 5.16 16.75
N THR A 107 42.04 6.36 16.53
CA THR A 107 41.80 7.14 15.29
C THR A 107 42.22 6.42 14.03
N GLU A 108 43.43 5.85 13.97
CA GLU A 108 43.95 5.23 12.75
C GLU A 108 43.20 3.94 12.40
N ASP A 109 43.13 3.00 13.36
CA ASP A 109 42.48 1.70 13.16
C ASP A 109 40.96 1.83 12.99
N GLY A 110 40.33 2.76 13.73
CA GLY A 110 38.89 3.01 13.63
C GLY A 110 38.48 3.60 12.28
N ILE A 111 39.25 4.55 11.75
CA ILE A 111 39.02 5.08 10.40
C ILE A 111 39.23 3.97 9.36
N ALA A 112 40.33 3.22 9.46
CA ALA A 112 40.64 2.14 8.51
C ALA A 112 39.59 1.02 8.50
N LEU A 113 38.96 0.74 9.65
CA LEU A 113 37.84 -0.19 9.73
C LEU A 113 36.58 0.40 9.08
N ALA A 114 36.20 1.62 9.43
CA ALA A 114 35.02 2.28 8.87
C ALA A 114 35.12 2.44 7.35
N ASP A 115 36.28 2.86 6.82
CA ASP A 115 36.52 3.03 5.39
C ASP A 115 36.45 1.68 4.62
N ARG A 116 36.80 0.56 5.27
CA ARG A 116 36.66 -0.77 4.67
C ARG A 116 35.18 -1.15 4.53
N LEU A 117 34.42 -1.03 5.62
CA LEU A 117 32.99 -1.35 5.61
C LEU A 117 32.22 -0.42 4.65
N PHE A 118 32.59 0.86 4.63
CA PHE A 118 32.10 1.82 3.64
C PHE A 118 32.34 1.33 2.22
N TYR A 119 33.56 0.89 1.90
CA TYR A 119 33.88 0.43 0.55
C TYR A 119 33.08 -0.82 0.19
N GLY A 120 32.89 -1.77 1.11
CA GLY A 120 31.98 -2.90 0.90
C GLY A 120 30.58 -2.45 0.51
N ALA A 121 29.99 -1.52 1.25
CA ALA A 121 28.69 -0.93 0.92
C ALA A 121 28.65 -0.25 -0.45
N VAL A 122 29.69 0.51 -0.83
CA VAL A 122 29.79 1.14 -2.16
C VAL A 122 29.79 0.10 -3.30
N GLN A 123 30.28 -1.12 -3.04
CA GLN A 123 30.36 -2.18 -4.05
C GLN A 123 29.08 -3.00 -4.17
N THR A 124 28.37 -3.23 -3.07
CA THR A 124 27.31 -4.24 -2.99
C THR A 124 25.93 -3.70 -2.64
N ALA A 125 25.81 -2.48 -2.10
CA ALA A 125 24.51 -1.90 -1.81
C ALA A 125 23.79 -1.52 -3.12
N THR A 126 22.48 -1.68 -3.12
CA THR A 126 21.59 -1.39 -4.25
C THR A 126 20.72 -0.16 -3.97
N ASP A 127 20.56 0.19 -2.69
CA ASP A 127 19.81 1.32 -2.16
C ASP A 127 20.29 1.64 -0.72
N ILE A 128 19.69 2.63 -0.07
CA ILE A 128 20.06 3.01 1.30
C ILE A 128 19.78 1.89 2.33
N PRO A 129 18.61 1.23 2.35
CA PRO A 129 18.35 0.11 3.27
C PRO A 129 19.32 -1.07 3.14
N SER A 130 19.63 -1.51 1.92
CA SER A 130 20.55 -2.61 1.65
C SER A 130 22.00 -2.33 2.07
N SER A 131 22.34 -1.06 2.31
CA SER A 131 23.66 -0.69 2.85
C SER A 131 23.94 -1.32 4.22
N TYR A 132 22.91 -1.50 5.07
CA TYR A 132 23.06 -2.18 6.37
C TYR A 132 23.55 -3.62 6.18
N ILE A 133 22.86 -4.38 5.31
CA ILE A 133 23.24 -5.77 5.01
C ILE A 133 24.63 -5.83 4.37
N SER A 134 24.96 -4.88 3.51
CA SER A 134 26.31 -4.80 2.90
C SER A 134 27.40 -4.55 3.94
N VAL A 135 27.17 -3.66 4.90
CA VAL A 135 28.13 -3.35 5.98
C VAL A 135 28.35 -4.55 6.89
N ILE A 136 27.29 -5.24 7.33
CA ILE A 136 27.46 -6.44 8.17
C ILE A 136 28.11 -7.59 7.38
N THR A 137 27.80 -7.72 6.08
CA THR A 137 28.42 -8.74 5.23
C THR A 137 29.93 -8.50 5.05
N GLU A 138 30.37 -7.24 4.96
CA GLU A 138 31.80 -6.90 4.88
C GLU A 138 32.52 -7.01 6.25
N ASP A 139 31.79 -6.86 7.37
CA ASP A 139 32.34 -7.04 8.71
C ASP A 139 32.46 -8.51 9.11
N ASP A 140 31.66 -9.39 8.50
CA ASP A 140 31.59 -10.82 8.76
C ASP A 140 32.95 -11.52 8.62
N ASP A 141 33.25 -12.45 9.54
CA ASP A 141 34.55 -13.12 9.63
C ASP A 141 34.52 -14.63 9.38
N ASP A 142 33.34 -15.25 9.25
CA ASP A 142 33.19 -16.70 9.08
C ASP A 142 32.17 -17.16 8.02
N GLY A 143 31.45 -16.24 7.38
CA GLY A 143 30.43 -16.54 6.38
C GLY A 143 29.04 -16.82 6.98
N ASP A 144 28.83 -16.59 8.28
CA ASP A 144 27.60 -16.89 9.00
C ASP A 144 27.08 -15.68 9.78
N LEU A 145 26.34 -14.83 9.07
CA LEU A 145 25.65 -13.68 9.67
C LEU A 145 24.69 -14.04 10.81
N SER A 146 24.23 -15.30 10.95
CA SER A 146 23.27 -15.66 11.99
C SER A 146 23.86 -15.63 13.41
N ASN A 147 25.19 -15.75 13.51
CA ASN A 147 25.90 -15.69 14.79
C ASN A 147 26.44 -14.26 15.12
N GLY A 148 26.19 -13.31 14.20
CA GLY A 148 26.63 -11.92 14.28
C GLY A 148 28.02 -11.70 13.69
N THR A 149 28.42 -10.44 13.63
CA THR A 149 29.74 -10.04 13.10
C THR A 149 30.59 -9.43 14.22
N PRO A 150 31.93 -9.32 14.07
CA PRO A 150 32.83 -8.78 15.10
C PRO A 150 32.41 -7.43 15.68
N ASN A 151 31.74 -6.58 14.89
CA ASN A 151 31.30 -5.24 15.26
C ASN A 151 29.79 -5.04 15.18
N ILE A 152 28.99 -6.11 15.09
CA ILE A 152 27.55 -6.03 14.86
C ILE A 152 26.81 -5.12 15.85
N CYS A 153 27.23 -5.07 17.11
CA CYS A 153 26.57 -4.22 18.10
C CYS A 153 26.81 -2.72 17.87
N ASP A 154 28.02 -2.35 17.45
CA ASP A 154 28.35 -0.96 17.12
C ASP A 154 27.68 -0.56 15.80
N ILE A 155 27.63 -1.48 14.82
CA ILE A 155 26.91 -1.29 13.56
C ILE A 155 25.42 -1.11 13.82
N ASN A 156 24.80 -1.99 14.61
CA ASN A 156 23.38 -1.91 14.98
C ASN A 156 23.05 -0.62 15.72
N GLN A 157 23.96 -0.13 16.56
CA GLN A 157 23.79 1.14 17.25
C GLN A 157 23.79 2.31 16.25
N ALA A 158 24.82 2.42 15.41
CA ALA A 158 24.92 3.50 14.43
C ALA A 158 23.79 3.45 13.40
N PHE A 159 23.61 2.33 12.70
CA PHE A 159 22.55 2.19 11.70
C PHE A 159 21.14 2.24 12.31
N GLY A 160 20.99 1.83 13.58
CA GLY A 160 19.73 1.91 14.30
C GLY A 160 19.27 3.34 14.61
N LEU A 161 20.20 4.28 14.82
CA LEU A 161 19.89 5.71 14.97
C LEU A 161 19.23 6.25 13.69
N HIS A 162 19.70 5.78 12.54
CA HIS A 162 19.20 6.15 11.21
C HIS A 162 18.07 5.27 10.68
N GLY A 163 17.49 4.38 11.49
CA GLY A 163 16.38 3.53 11.05
C GLY A 163 16.74 2.44 10.02
N LEU A 164 18.04 2.16 9.83
CA LEU A 164 18.52 1.18 8.85
C LEU A 164 18.79 -0.21 9.45
N ARG A 165 18.79 -0.33 10.78
CA ARG A 165 18.91 -1.61 11.45
C ARG A 165 17.67 -2.46 11.12
N SER A 166 17.88 -3.58 10.42
CA SER A 166 16.80 -4.54 10.16
C SER A 166 16.46 -5.34 11.43
N LEU A 167 15.26 -5.14 11.94
CA LEU A 167 14.63 -5.96 12.96
C LEU A 167 13.27 -6.35 12.43
N THR A 168 13.05 -7.65 12.19
CA THR A 168 11.78 -8.13 11.67
C THR A 168 11.03 -8.94 12.72
N ALA A 169 9.71 -8.87 12.66
CA ALA A 169 8.81 -9.65 13.47
C ALA A 169 7.99 -10.55 12.56
N GLU A 170 8.17 -11.86 12.67
CA GLU A 170 7.25 -12.82 12.06
C GLU A 170 6.09 -13.01 13.02
N ILE A 171 4.87 -12.69 12.58
CA ILE A 171 3.67 -12.85 13.41
C ILE A 171 2.78 -13.95 12.85
N ALA A 172 2.41 -14.90 13.70
CA ALA A 172 1.50 -16.00 13.40
C ALA A 172 0.17 -15.84 14.16
N GLY A 173 -0.93 -16.32 13.54
CA GLY A 173 -2.31 -16.23 14.07
C GLY A 173 -3.15 -15.11 13.46
N LEU A 174 -2.94 -14.81 12.18
CA LEU A 174 -3.29 -13.51 11.57
C LEU A 174 -4.33 -13.59 10.45
N ALA A 175 -5.33 -14.46 10.55
CA ALA A 175 -6.37 -14.60 9.52
C ALA A 175 -7.77 -14.33 10.08
N ALA A 176 -8.80 -14.59 9.28
CA ALA A 176 -10.14 -14.77 9.80
C ALA A 176 -10.19 -16.01 10.71
N GLU A 177 -10.67 -15.83 11.94
CA GLU A 177 -10.75 -16.90 12.92
C GLU A 177 -12.17 -17.07 13.44
N LEU A 178 -12.58 -18.34 13.56
CA LEU A 178 -13.84 -18.68 14.22
C LEU A 178 -13.81 -18.22 15.69
N PRO A 179 -14.93 -17.74 16.24
CA PRO A 179 -15.01 -17.39 17.65
C PRO A 179 -14.60 -18.56 18.55
N SER A 180 -13.59 -18.34 19.40
CA SER A 180 -13.00 -19.38 20.25
C SER A 180 -13.25 -19.07 21.72
N SER A 181 -13.71 -20.05 22.51
CA SER A 181 -13.76 -19.84 23.97
C SER A 181 -12.39 -19.69 24.61
N GLU A 182 -11.33 -20.14 23.92
CA GLU A 182 -9.95 -20.01 24.38
C GLU A 182 -9.34 -18.66 23.99
N GLY A 183 -9.97 -17.88 23.11
CA GLY A 183 -9.43 -16.66 22.52
C GLY A 183 -8.61 -16.92 21.25
N HIS A 184 -7.95 -15.88 20.77
CA HIS A 184 -7.20 -15.84 19.51
C HIS A 184 -5.70 -15.73 19.82
N PRO A 185 -4.92 -16.79 19.58
CA PRO A 185 -3.50 -16.80 19.90
C PRO A 185 -2.72 -15.93 18.90
N VAL A 186 -1.89 -15.04 19.42
CA VAL A 186 -0.92 -14.26 18.64
C VAL A 186 0.46 -14.69 19.07
N THR A 187 1.27 -15.12 18.12
CA THR A 187 2.69 -15.46 18.34
C THR A 187 3.55 -14.54 17.51
N MET A 188 4.63 -14.02 18.07
CA MET A 188 5.59 -13.17 17.40
C MET A 188 7.00 -13.71 17.62
N THR A 189 7.75 -13.89 16.55
CA THR A 189 9.16 -14.28 16.58
C THR A 189 10.01 -13.15 16.04
N LEU A 190 10.97 -12.67 16.84
CA LEU A 190 11.88 -11.61 16.43
C LEU A 190 13.14 -12.17 15.76
N SER A 191 13.49 -11.58 14.61
CA SER A 191 14.72 -11.85 13.86
C SER A 191 15.55 -10.57 13.72
N GLY A 192 16.88 -10.70 13.59
CA GLY A 192 17.80 -9.54 13.56
C GLY A 192 18.31 -9.07 14.93
N LEU A 193 18.16 -9.93 15.95
CA LEU A 193 18.79 -9.79 17.27
C LEU A 193 20.06 -10.64 17.34
N TYR A 194 21.04 -10.23 18.13
CA TYR A 194 22.29 -10.97 18.32
C TYR A 194 22.62 -11.11 19.80
N ASP A 195 22.84 -12.34 20.27
CA ASP A 195 23.09 -12.62 21.69
C ASP A 195 24.40 -11.97 22.21
N ILE A 196 25.31 -11.63 21.29
CA ILE A 196 26.55 -10.90 21.60
C ILE A 196 26.29 -9.42 21.96
N CYS A 197 25.11 -8.88 21.64
CA CYS A 197 24.75 -7.50 21.85
C CYS A 197 23.92 -7.31 23.12
N PRO A 198 24.47 -6.67 24.17
CA PRO A 198 23.73 -6.47 25.42
C PRO A 198 22.44 -5.65 25.27
N GLY A 199 22.34 -4.82 24.22
CA GLY A 199 21.14 -4.04 23.92
C GLY A 199 20.02 -4.84 23.27
N ASP A 200 20.29 -6.06 22.79
CA ASP A 200 19.32 -6.88 22.08
C ASP A 200 18.49 -7.79 23.00
N ASP A 201 18.83 -7.80 24.29
CA ASP A 201 18.07 -8.50 25.31
C ASP A 201 16.67 -7.89 25.43
N VAL A 202 15.65 -8.67 25.05
CA VAL A 202 14.25 -8.26 25.19
C VAL A 202 13.84 -8.35 26.65
N THR A 203 13.37 -7.22 27.21
CA THR A 203 12.91 -7.13 28.60
C THR A 203 11.42 -7.39 28.74
N SER A 204 10.63 -7.02 27.73
CA SER A 204 9.20 -7.31 27.67
C SER A 204 8.66 -7.18 26.26
N ALA A 205 7.62 -7.96 25.95
CA ALA A 205 6.81 -7.80 24.76
C ALA A 205 5.34 -7.64 25.19
N THR A 206 4.67 -6.62 24.63
CA THR A 206 3.35 -6.18 25.06
C THR A 206 2.45 -6.00 23.85
N LEU A 207 1.35 -6.75 23.78
CA LEU A 207 0.34 -6.61 22.75
C LEU A 207 -0.74 -5.62 23.20
N ILE A 208 -1.04 -4.65 22.36
CA ILE A 208 -2.08 -3.64 22.59
C ILE A 208 -3.15 -3.85 21.52
N HIS A 209 -4.39 -4.16 21.93
CA HIS A 209 -5.49 -4.45 21.01
C HIS A 209 -6.74 -3.65 21.31
N ASN A 210 -7.54 -3.40 20.28
CA ASN A 210 -8.84 -2.73 20.35
C ASN A 210 -9.73 -3.20 19.18
N PRO A 211 -11.05 -3.03 19.25
CA PRO A 211 -11.87 -3.12 18.06
C PRO A 211 -11.48 -2.07 17.02
N GLN A 212 -11.65 -2.38 15.73
CA GLN A 212 -11.30 -1.48 14.63
C GLN A 212 -11.93 -0.09 14.81
N GLY A 213 -11.11 0.95 14.65
CA GLY A 213 -11.55 2.35 14.76
C GLY A 213 -11.92 2.82 16.17
N ARG A 214 -11.65 2.03 17.22
CA ARG A 214 -11.98 2.34 18.63
C ARG A 214 -10.74 2.29 19.55
N PRO A 215 -9.71 3.12 19.31
CA PRO A 215 -8.47 3.10 20.10
C PRO A 215 -8.68 3.45 21.58
N GLU A 216 -9.76 4.14 21.94
CA GLU A 216 -10.14 4.43 23.32
C GLU A 216 -10.53 3.16 24.12
N GLU A 217 -10.86 2.07 23.44
CA GLU A 217 -11.14 0.77 24.05
C GLU A 217 -9.89 -0.13 24.19
N ALA A 218 -8.69 0.42 23.97
CA ALA A 218 -7.44 -0.33 23.97
C ALA A 218 -7.20 -1.09 25.28
N LYS A 219 -6.81 -2.35 25.14
CA LYS A 219 -6.41 -3.28 26.20
C LYS A 219 -5.01 -3.78 25.95
N THR A 220 -4.32 -4.14 27.03
CA THR A 220 -2.92 -4.54 27.00
C THR A 220 -2.76 -5.96 27.53
N ILE A 221 -1.98 -6.76 26.81
CA ILE A 221 -1.63 -8.13 27.15
C ILE A 221 -0.11 -8.23 27.17
N ASN A 222 0.46 -8.64 28.30
CA ASN A 222 1.87 -8.99 28.35
C ASN A 222 2.04 -10.35 27.70
N LEU A 223 2.92 -10.43 26.70
CA LEU A 223 3.21 -11.68 26.02
C LEU A 223 4.13 -12.54 26.90
N GLU A 224 3.86 -13.84 26.92
CA GLU A 224 4.73 -14.84 27.52
C GLU A 224 5.93 -15.10 26.62
N ASP A 225 7.13 -15.02 27.18
CA ASP A 225 8.37 -15.41 26.50
C ASP A 225 8.47 -16.94 26.45
N LEU A 226 8.40 -17.49 25.24
CA LEU A 226 8.51 -18.92 24.97
C LEU A 226 9.96 -19.38 24.74
N GLY A 227 10.93 -18.46 24.83
CA GLY A 227 12.32 -18.68 24.42
C GLY A 227 12.52 -18.48 22.92
N GLU A 228 13.78 -18.53 22.48
CA GLU A 228 14.15 -18.37 21.07
C GLU A 228 13.55 -17.09 20.44
N ARG A 229 13.43 -16.02 21.24
CA ARG A 229 12.87 -14.71 20.85
C ARG A 229 11.42 -14.79 20.34
N THR A 230 10.71 -15.82 20.80
CA THR A 230 9.30 -16.06 20.48
C THR A 230 8.44 -15.64 21.66
N PHE A 231 7.42 -14.82 21.40
CA PHE A 231 6.51 -14.29 22.39
C PHE A 231 5.08 -14.64 22.02
N ALA A 232 4.27 -15.07 22.97
CA ALA A 232 2.89 -15.46 22.71
C ALA A 232 1.90 -14.87 23.69
N GLY A 233 0.70 -14.58 23.21
CA GLY A 233 -0.41 -14.10 24.01
C GLY A 233 -1.73 -14.49 23.38
N VAL A 234 -2.81 -14.31 24.13
CA VAL A 234 -4.13 -14.71 23.67
C VAL A 234 -5.09 -13.54 23.78
N VAL A 235 -5.55 -13.04 22.64
CA VAL A 235 -6.54 -11.96 22.57
C VAL A 235 -7.91 -12.56 22.90
N PRO A 236 -8.62 -12.06 23.92
CA PRO A 236 -9.93 -12.59 24.28
C PRO A 236 -10.93 -12.43 23.12
N THR A 237 -11.73 -13.47 22.88
CA THR A 237 -12.78 -13.41 21.87
C THR A 237 -13.80 -12.33 22.21
N PRO A 238 -14.10 -11.42 21.27
CA PRO A 238 -15.12 -10.40 21.45
C PRO A 238 -16.52 -11.00 21.59
N GLY A 239 -17.44 -10.23 22.18
CA GLY A 239 -18.82 -10.67 22.39
C GLY A 239 -19.68 -10.71 21.11
N GLU A 240 -19.24 -10.02 20.06
CA GLU A 240 -19.92 -9.91 18.77
C GLU A 240 -18.88 -9.97 17.65
N PRO A 241 -19.26 -10.36 16.41
CA PRO A 241 -18.36 -10.36 15.27
C PRO A 241 -17.79 -8.97 14.99
N GLN A 242 -16.47 -8.86 14.85
CA GLN A 242 -15.79 -7.59 14.57
C GLN A 242 -14.35 -7.80 14.12
N VAL A 243 -13.79 -6.77 13.50
CA VAL A 243 -12.35 -6.65 13.27
C VAL A 243 -11.68 -6.20 14.56
N VAL A 244 -10.62 -6.90 14.95
CA VAL A 244 -9.74 -6.53 16.06
C VAL A 244 -8.43 -6.02 15.49
N GLU A 245 -8.07 -4.81 15.87
CA GLU A 245 -6.78 -4.21 15.56
C GLU A 245 -5.81 -4.41 16.72
N TYR A 246 -4.53 -4.61 16.42
CA TYR A 246 -3.50 -4.71 17.45
C TYR A 246 -2.12 -4.29 16.99
N GLN A 247 -1.24 -4.01 17.94
CA GLN A 247 0.19 -3.78 17.74
C GLN A 247 0.98 -4.50 18.84
N VAL A 248 2.23 -4.83 18.58
CA VAL A 248 3.12 -5.44 19.59
C VAL A 248 4.28 -4.51 19.84
N ARG A 249 4.44 -4.08 21.10
CA ARG A 249 5.56 -3.26 21.56
C ARG A 249 6.58 -4.12 22.28
N VAL A 250 7.83 -4.03 21.85
CA VAL A 250 8.98 -4.73 22.42
C VAL A 250 9.87 -3.70 23.10
N GLU A 251 10.26 -3.97 24.34
CA GLU A 251 11.17 -3.14 25.13
C GLU A 251 12.50 -3.88 25.31
N PHE A 252 13.61 -3.19 25.11
CA PHE A 252 14.96 -3.75 25.15
C PHE A 252 15.72 -3.33 26.42
N ALA A 253 16.79 -4.07 26.75
CA ALA A 253 17.57 -3.84 27.96
C ALA A 253 18.34 -2.51 27.97
N ASP A 254 18.61 -1.94 26.80
CA ASP A 254 19.18 -0.59 26.64
C ASP A 254 18.16 0.54 26.88
N GLY A 255 16.89 0.20 27.11
CA GLY A 255 15.78 1.12 27.33
C GLY A 255 15.12 1.62 26.04
N SER A 256 15.55 1.13 24.87
CA SER A 256 14.88 1.38 23.60
C SER A 256 13.62 0.52 23.46
N SER A 257 12.74 0.91 22.54
CA SER A 257 11.52 0.15 22.24
C SER A 257 11.26 0.13 20.73
N ARG A 258 10.66 -0.95 20.25
CA ARG A 258 10.15 -1.10 18.88
C ARG A 258 8.68 -1.48 18.91
N THR A 259 7.91 -1.03 17.92
CA THR A 259 6.48 -1.31 17.83
C THR A 259 6.19 -1.88 16.46
N PHE A 260 5.54 -3.03 16.43
CA PHE A 260 5.14 -3.74 15.23
C PHE A 260 3.63 -3.61 15.02
N PRO A 261 3.17 -3.37 13.77
CA PRO A 261 4.01 -3.25 12.57
C PRO A 261 4.77 -1.93 12.52
N GLU A 262 5.90 -1.94 11.82
CA GLU A 262 6.66 -0.72 11.52
C GLU A 262 6.13 -0.06 10.24
N ASN A 263 4.88 0.38 10.28
CA ASN A 263 4.24 1.12 9.20
C ASN A 263 3.46 2.31 9.79
N ILE A 264 3.92 3.54 9.55
CA ILE A 264 3.30 4.74 10.13
C ILE A 264 1.93 5.03 9.49
N ALA A 265 1.77 4.71 8.19
CA ALA A 265 0.51 4.87 7.47
C ALA A 265 -0.55 3.83 7.93
N ASP A 266 -0.11 2.65 8.37
CA ASP A 266 -0.98 1.59 8.89
C ASP A 266 -0.35 0.89 10.11
N PRO A 267 -0.42 1.52 11.30
CA PRO A 267 0.35 1.12 12.47
C PRO A 267 -0.25 -0.06 13.25
N ARG A 268 -1.19 -0.80 12.65
CA ARG A 268 -1.93 -1.87 13.34
C ARG A 268 -2.08 -3.10 12.45
N TYR A 269 -1.80 -4.27 13.01
CA TYR A 269 -2.33 -5.54 12.49
C TYR A 269 -3.83 -5.58 12.69
N GLN A 270 -4.50 -6.40 11.88
CA GLN A 270 -5.89 -6.74 12.12
C GLN A 270 -6.12 -8.23 11.92
N PHE A 271 -7.19 -8.72 12.54
CA PHE A 271 -7.79 -10.01 12.26
C PHE A 271 -9.29 -9.89 12.47
N TYR A 272 -10.07 -10.72 11.78
CA TYR A 272 -11.51 -10.74 11.94
C TYR A 272 -11.92 -11.89 12.86
N VAL A 273 -12.78 -11.60 13.82
CA VAL A 273 -13.44 -12.62 14.64
C VAL A 273 -14.90 -12.70 14.27
N GLY A 274 -15.32 -13.85 13.78
CA GLY A 274 -16.70 -14.12 13.38
C GLY A 274 -16.81 -15.40 12.57
N GLU A 275 -18.01 -15.96 12.47
CA GLU A 275 -18.27 -17.09 11.58
C GLU A 275 -18.52 -16.56 10.17
N THR A 276 -17.68 -16.96 9.21
CA THR A 276 -17.75 -16.49 7.83
C THR A 276 -18.15 -17.60 6.86
N ILE A 277 -18.77 -17.20 5.76
CA ILE A 277 -19.08 -18.05 4.60
C ILE A 277 -18.36 -17.48 3.39
N GLU A 278 -17.58 -18.31 2.71
CA GLU A 278 -16.89 -17.94 1.48
C GLU A 278 -17.89 -17.80 0.33
N LEU A 279 -18.00 -16.60 -0.23
CA LEU A 279 -18.77 -16.34 -1.44
C LEU A 279 -17.90 -16.52 -2.69
N TYR A 280 -16.65 -16.07 -2.61
CA TYR A 280 -15.64 -16.18 -3.65
C TYR A 280 -14.25 -16.13 -3.02
N CYS A 281 -13.35 -17.03 -3.41
CA CYS A 281 -11.96 -17.04 -2.95
C CYS A 281 -11.01 -17.43 -4.09
N THR A 282 -9.79 -16.88 -4.06
CA THR A 282 -8.70 -17.22 -4.99
C THR A 282 -7.36 -17.06 -4.27
N THR A 283 -6.46 -18.03 -4.40
CA THR A 283 -5.05 -17.89 -3.99
C THR A 283 -4.15 -17.46 -5.14
N PHE A 284 -4.70 -17.41 -6.37
CA PHE A 284 -3.97 -17.12 -7.61
C PHE A 284 -2.97 -18.20 -8.05
N ASP A 285 -2.90 -19.35 -7.37
CA ASP A 285 -2.00 -20.44 -7.75
C ASP A 285 -2.57 -21.40 -8.79
N GLU A 286 -3.90 -21.42 -8.97
CA GLU A 286 -4.55 -22.45 -9.77
C GLU A 286 -4.35 -22.24 -11.27
N ALA A 287 -4.44 -20.99 -11.72
CA ALA A 287 -4.29 -20.57 -13.10
C ALA A 287 -4.17 -19.04 -13.18
N ASP A 288 -3.79 -18.54 -14.36
CA ASP A 288 -3.78 -17.11 -14.65
C ASP A 288 -5.18 -16.51 -14.37
N PRO A 289 -5.32 -15.58 -13.41
CA PRO A 289 -6.60 -14.98 -13.08
C PRO A 289 -7.16 -14.15 -14.23
N PHE A 290 -6.31 -13.58 -15.09
CA PHE A 290 -6.70 -12.76 -16.23
C PHE A 290 -7.28 -13.58 -17.39
N ASP A 291 -7.00 -14.88 -17.42
CA ASP A 291 -7.71 -15.85 -18.28
C ASP A 291 -9.01 -16.37 -17.63
N ASN A 292 -9.27 -16.04 -16.36
CA ASN A 292 -10.37 -16.59 -15.54
C ASN A 292 -11.26 -15.50 -14.91
N GLY A 293 -11.49 -14.42 -15.66
CA GLY A 293 -12.52 -13.43 -15.36
C GLY A 293 -12.05 -12.22 -14.54
N TRP A 294 -10.82 -12.23 -14.03
CA TRP A 294 -10.18 -10.98 -13.65
C TRP A 294 -9.82 -10.20 -14.91
N GLU A 295 -9.91 -8.89 -14.82
CA GLU A 295 -9.51 -7.96 -15.86
C GLU A 295 -8.48 -7.00 -15.27
N HIS A 296 -7.59 -6.47 -16.09
CA HIS A 296 -6.69 -5.39 -15.69
C HIS A 296 -6.54 -4.40 -16.84
N GLY A 297 -6.04 -3.20 -16.55
CA GLY A 297 -5.87 -2.19 -17.59
C GLY A 297 -5.44 -0.81 -17.09
N LEU A 298 -5.22 0.06 -18.08
CA LEU A 298 -4.95 1.49 -17.90
C LEU A 298 -6.25 2.30 -18.04
N ALA A 299 -6.65 2.99 -16.98
CA ALA A 299 -7.79 3.90 -16.96
C ALA A 299 -7.43 5.33 -17.39
N ASP A 300 -6.24 5.84 -17.04
CA ASP A 300 -5.75 7.17 -17.44
C ASP A 300 -4.22 7.22 -17.55
N GLY A 301 -3.70 8.15 -18.35
CA GLY A 301 -2.28 8.31 -18.66
C GLY A 301 -1.90 7.89 -20.09
N GLU A 302 -0.64 8.09 -20.45
CA GLU A 302 -0.12 7.67 -21.77
C GLU A 302 0.01 6.14 -21.84
N ASP A 303 -0.51 5.51 -22.89
CA ASP A 303 -0.40 4.06 -23.10
C ASP A 303 1.01 3.70 -23.60
N THR A 304 1.91 3.49 -22.65
CA THR A 304 3.31 3.08 -22.84
C THR A 304 3.53 1.66 -22.30
N GLU A 305 4.62 1.01 -22.69
CA GLU A 305 5.00 -0.29 -22.12
C GLU A 305 5.06 -0.22 -20.59
N GLY A 306 4.36 -1.12 -19.89
CA GLY A 306 4.20 -1.15 -18.43
C GLY A 306 3.22 -0.11 -17.84
N ALA A 307 2.45 0.62 -18.66
CA ALA A 307 1.44 1.55 -18.13
C ALA A 307 0.28 0.80 -17.46
N ASP A 308 -0.16 -0.29 -18.08
CA ASP A 308 -0.93 -1.35 -17.42
C ASP A 308 0.06 -2.27 -16.71
N ASP A 309 0.19 -2.04 -15.42
CA ASP A 309 1.30 -2.57 -14.63
C ASP A 309 0.91 -3.80 -13.79
N TRP A 310 -0.37 -4.21 -13.86
CA TRP A 310 -0.84 -5.38 -13.13
C TRP A 310 -0.36 -6.65 -13.83
N GLN A 311 0.29 -7.50 -13.05
CA GLN A 311 0.87 -8.76 -13.48
C GLN A 311 0.41 -9.89 -12.58
N TRP A 312 0.52 -11.12 -13.09
CA TRP A 312 0.34 -12.34 -12.33
C TRP A 312 1.61 -13.19 -12.40
N GLY A 313 2.08 -13.67 -11.26
CA GLY A 313 3.28 -14.51 -11.19
C GLY A 313 3.98 -14.45 -9.84
N ILE A 314 5.27 -14.81 -9.85
CA ILE A 314 6.12 -14.84 -8.65
C ILE A 314 6.71 -13.44 -8.45
N PRO A 315 6.50 -12.79 -7.29
CA PRO A 315 7.11 -11.50 -7.02
C PRO A 315 8.63 -11.66 -6.84
N ALA A 316 9.39 -10.84 -7.55
CA ALA A 316 10.86 -10.91 -7.58
C ALA A 316 11.53 -10.19 -6.39
N GLY A 317 10.78 -9.37 -5.64
CA GLY A 317 11.31 -8.55 -4.55
C GLY A 317 12.47 -7.67 -4.98
N VAL A 318 12.29 -6.91 -6.07
CA VAL A 318 13.36 -6.06 -6.64
C VAL A 318 13.81 -5.04 -5.59
N SER A 319 15.13 -4.90 -5.42
CA SER A 319 15.65 -3.95 -4.44
C SER A 319 15.14 -2.52 -4.71
N GLY A 320 14.70 -1.84 -3.67
CA GLY A 320 14.24 -0.47 -3.74
C GLY A 320 12.79 -0.29 -4.22
N SER A 321 12.09 -1.36 -4.63
CA SER A 321 10.64 -1.30 -4.82
C SER A 321 9.88 -1.34 -3.50
N GLY A 322 10.36 -2.20 -2.60
CA GLY A 322 9.64 -2.51 -1.37
C GLY A 322 8.57 -3.58 -1.57
N ASP A 323 8.69 -4.43 -2.61
CA ASP A 323 7.83 -5.59 -2.85
C ASP A 323 8.27 -6.83 -2.06
N PRO A 324 7.36 -7.81 -1.88
CA PRO A 324 7.73 -9.06 -1.26
C PRO A 324 8.66 -9.88 -2.17
N VAL A 325 9.49 -10.72 -1.56
CA VAL A 325 10.35 -11.70 -2.27
C VAL A 325 9.62 -13.02 -2.59
N GLY A 326 8.33 -13.11 -2.25
CA GLY A 326 7.51 -14.31 -2.43
C GLY A 326 6.05 -14.07 -2.05
N ALA A 327 5.16 -14.92 -2.57
CA ALA A 327 3.75 -14.93 -2.21
C ALA A 327 3.56 -15.22 -0.70
N PHE A 328 2.41 -14.83 -0.15
CA PHE A 328 2.07 -15.20 1.23
C PHE A 328 1.75 -16.69 1.31
N SER A 329 0.96 -17.18 0.36
CA SER A 329 0.67 -18.59 0.18
C SER A 329 0.99 -19.00 -1.26
N GLY A 330 1.33 -20.28 -1.47
CA GLY A 330 1.69 -20.77 -2.80
C GLY A 330 2.92 -20.10 -3.41
N GLU A 331 2.87 -19.82 -4.71
CA GLU A 331 3.95 -19.19 -5.49
C GLU A 331 3.50 -17.91 -6.21
N SER A 332 2.21 -17.77 -6.51
CA SER A 332 1.71 -16.75 -7.44
C SER A 332 0.84 -15.70 -6.75
N VAL A 333 1.00 -14.45 -7.17
CA VAL A 333 0.21 -13.30 -6.71
C VAL A 333 -0.29 -12.50 -7.91
N ILE A 334 -1.19 -11.55 -7.68
CA ILE A 334 -1.34 -10.40 -8.59
C ILE A 334 -0.68 -9.18 -7.98
N GLY A 335 -0.06 -8.34 -8.80
CA GLY A 335 0.45 -7.07 -8.31
C GLY A 335 0.99 -6.14 -9.39
N ASN A 336 1.29 -4.91 -8.98
CA ASN A 336 1.97 -3.93 -9.81
C ASN A 336 3.44 -4.31 -9.96
N ASP A 337 3.96 -4.33 -11.21
CA ASP A 337 5.33 -4.67 -11.56
C ASP A 337 5.95 -5.71 -10.59
N LEU A 338 5.69 -7.00 -10.80
CA LEU A 338 6.23 -8.05 -9.93
C LEU A 338 7.76 -8.24 -10.10
N GLY A 339 8.41 -7.39 -10.90
CA GLY A 339 9.82 -7.48 -11.28
C GLY A 339 10.10 -8.53 -12.37
N GLY A 340 11.29 -8.44 -12.98
CA GLY A 340 11.70 -9.39 -14.02
C GLY A 340 12.76 -8.83 -14.96
N ALA A 341 12.84 -9.38 -16.17
CA ALA A 341 13.88 -8.99 -17.14
C ALA A 341 13.77 -7.51 -17.55
N ASP A 342 12.56 -7.06 -17.91
CA ASP A 342 12.31 -5.72 -18.44
C ASP A 342 11.51 -4.83 -17.47
N PHE A 343 11.27 -5.32 -16.25
CA PHE A 343 10.42 -4.70 -15.23
C PHE A 343 11.22 -4.41 -13.96
N ASN A 344 11.09 -3.20 -13.43
CA ASN A 344 11.98 -2.66 -12.39
C ASN A 344 11.41 -2.79 -10.98
N GLY A 345 10.27 -3.46 -10.84
CA GLY A 345 9.52 -3.59 -9.60
C GLY A 345 8.79 -2.32 -9.21
N LYS A 346 8.51 -1.35 -10.09
CA LYS A 346 7.89 -0.09 -9.66
C LYS A 346 6.73 0.33 -10.52
N TYR A 347 5.65 0.78 -9.88
CA TYR A 347 4.55 1.40 -10.61
C TYR A 347 4.99 2.67 -11.32
N GLN A 348 4.45 2.89 -12.50
CA GLN A 348 4.78 4.05 -13.32
C GLN A 348 4.08 5.32 -12.84
N ALA A 349 4.80 6.43 -12.93
CA ALA A 349 4.29 7.78 -12.69
C ALA A 349 3.26 8.24 -13.74
N ASN A 350 2.34 9.10 -13.31
CA ASN A 350 1.24 9.69 -14.09
C ASN A 350 0.32 8.65 -14.75
N LYS A 351 0.05 7.53 -14.07
CA LYS A 351 -0.86 6.50 -14.55
C LYS A 351 -2.04 6.35 -13.60
N THR A 352 -3.14 5.86 -14.13
CA THR A 352 -4.19 5.23 -13.34
C THR A 352 -4.41 3.84 -13.92
N ASN A 353 -4.02 2.79 -13.19
CA ASN A 353 -4.17 1.40 -13.62
C ASN A 353 -4.95 0.60 -12.58
N PHE A 354 -5.54 -0.51 -13.00
CA PHE A 354 -6.43 -1.28 -12.14
C PHE A 354 -6.37 -2.78 -12.41
N ALA A 355 -6.72 -3.56 -11.39
CA ALA A 355 -7.17 -4.94 -11.48
C ALA A 355 -8.60 -5.03 -10.97
N LEU A 356 -9.45 -5.75 -11.70
CA LEU A 356 -10.89 -5.80 -11.52
C LEU A 356 -11.35 -7.25 -11.45
N SER A 357 -12.03 -7.61 -10.36
CA SER A 357 -12.50 -8.97 -10.14
C SER A 357 -13.57 -9.40 -11.17
N PRO A 358 -13.88 -10.70 -11.24
CA PRO A 358 -15.13 -11.17 -11.82
C PRO A 358 -16.36 -10.57 -11.09
N VAL A 359 -17.55 -10.77 -11.65
CA VAL A 359 -18.82 -10.46 -10.97
C VAL A 359 -19.03 -11.44 -9.82
N ILE A 360 -19.35 -10.91 -8.64
CA ILE A 360 -19.52 -11.68 -7.40
C ILE A 360 -20.96 -11.49 -6.89
N ASP A 361 -21.66 -12.59 -6.68
CA ASP A 361 -23.03 -12.63 -6.14
C ASP A 361 -22.99 -12.67 -4.61
N VAL A 362 -23.62 -11.69 -3.94
CA VAL A 362 -23.76 -11.65 -2.48
C VAL A 362 -24.77 -12.67 -1.94
N GLN A 363 -25.50 -13.32 -2.85
CA GLN A 363 -26.56 -14.26 -2.59
C GLN A 363 -27.66 -13.61 -1.75
N ARG A 364 -27.77 -14.01 -0.47
CA ARG A 364 -28.74 -13.45 0.49
C ARG A 364 -28.05 -12.81 1.66
N TYR A 365 -26.74 -12.58 1.58
CA TYR A 365 -25.99 -12.09 2.70
C TYR A 365 -25.92 -10.57 2.70
N SER A 366 -26.18 -9.99 3.86
CA SER A 366 -26.26 -8.55 4.05
C SER A 366 -24.97 -7.95 4.62
N ASP A 367 -24.14 -8.72 5.31
CA ASP A 367 -22.78 -8.32 5.71
C ASP A 367 -21.73 -9.07 4.89
N VAL A 368 -21.11 -8.36 3.94
CA VAL A 368 -20.11 -8.86 3.01
C VAL A 368 -18.80 -8.09 3.19
N ARG A 369 -17.69 -8.80 3.20
CA ARG A 369 -16.36 -8.28 3.49
C ARG A 369 -15.35 -8.82 2.49
N LEU A 370 -14.34 -8.01 2.21
CA LEU A 370 -13.11 -8.43 1.55
C LEU A 370 -12.09 -8.79 2.64
N GLN A 371 -11.52 -9.98 2.53
CA GLN A 371 -10.43 -10.46 3.35
C GLN A 371 -9.31 -10.94 2.43
N TYR A 372 -8.10 -10.39 2.58
CA TYR A 372 -7.00 -10.74 1.69
C TYR A 372 -5.63 -10.49 2.35
N ARG A 373 -4.57 -10.95 1.69
CA ARG A 373 -3.18 -10.66 2.06
C ARG A 373 -2.68 -9.49 1.24
N ARG A 374 -2.27 -8.44 1.95
CA ARG A 374 -1.80 -7.19 1.39
C ARG A 374 -0.30 -7.06 1.60
N TRP A 375 0.41 -6.70 0.55
CA TRP A 375 1.69 -6.05 0.63
C TRP A 375 1.63 -4.77 -0.20
N LEU A 376 1.69 -3.63 0.46
CA LEU A 376 1.51 -2.31 -0.17
C LEU A 376 2.70 -1.40 0.12
N SER A 377 3.30 -0.88 -0.94
CA SER A 377 4.37 0.11 -0.93
C SER A 377 4.01 1.24 -1.90
N VAL A 378 3.46 2.34 -1.38
CA VAL A 378 2.97 3.47 -2.20
C VAL A 378 3.26 4.80 -1.51
N GLU A 379 3.38 5.88 -2.29
CA GLU A 379 3.50 7.22 -1.75
C GLU A 379 2.28 7.59 -0.87
N ASP A 380 2.40 8.68 -0.12
CA ASP A 380 1.29 9.21 0.66
C ASP A 380 0.09 9.49 -0.25
N ALA A 381 -1.13 9.22 0.24
CA ALA A 381 -2.34 9.23 -0.57
C ALA A 381 -2.70 10.59 -1.17
N PHE A 382 -2.07 11.68 -0.71
CA PHE A 382 -2.18 12.97 -1.39
C PHE A 382 -1.55 12.96 -2.80
N PHE A 383 -0.45 12.22 -2.98
CA PHE A 383 0.26 12.09 -4.26
C PHE A 383 -0.23 10.85 -5.00
N ASP A 384 -0.08 9.67 -4.39
CA ASP A 384 -0.41 8.40 -5.03
C ASP A 384 -1.49 7.64 -4.26
N GLN A 385 -2.62 7.38 -4.92
CA GLN A 385 -3.77 6.73 -4.32
C GLN A 385 -3.80 5.24 -4.67
N ALA A 386 -3.65 4.38 -3.67
CA ALA A 386 -4.04 2.98 -3.75
C ALA A 386 -5.45 2.83 -3.17
N SER A 387 -6.41 2.44 -4.02
CA SER A 387 -7.85 2.47 -3.70
C SER A 387 -8.54 1.15 -4.01
N ILE A 388 -9.52 0.79 -3.16
CA ILE A 388 -10.44 -0.32 -3.39
C ILE A 388 -11.82 0.26 -3.69
N TYR A 389 -12.40 -0.13 -4.81
CA TYR A 389 -13.77 0.22 -5.18
C TYR A 389 -14.66 -1.01 -5.19
N VAL A 390 -15.92 -0.82 -4.76
CA VAL A 390 -17.04 -1.71 -5.04
C VAL A 390 -17.86 -1.05 -6.12
N ASP A 391 -17.80 -1.61 -7.32
CA ASP A 391 -18.23 -0.96 -8.55
C ASP A 391 -17.59 0.44 -8.70
N GLU A 392 -18.35 1.52 -8.52
CA GLU A 392 -17.88 2.90 -8.60
C GLU A 392 -17.68 3.56 -7.22
N PHE A 393 -18.00 2.86 -6.13
CA PHE A 393 -17.95 3.41 -4.78
C PHE A 393 -16.62 3.10 -4.10
N LEU A 394 -15.94 4.14 -3.61
CA LEU A 394 -14.68 4.01 -2.88
C LEU A 394 -14.92 3.35 -1.52
N ALA A 395 -14.41 2.14 -1.34
CA ALA A 395 -14.52 1.37 -0.11
C ALA A 395 -13.33 1.57 0.84
N TRP A 396 -12.13 1.73 0.29
CA TRP A 396 -10.90 1.96 1.06
C TRP A 396 -9.86 2.72 0.24
N GLN A 397 -8.99 3.48 0.91
CA GLN A 397 -7.84 4.17 0.32
C GLN A 397 -6.67 4.19 1.33
N ASN A 398 -5.43 4.22 0.83
CA ASN A 398 -4.24 4.45 1.64
C ASN A 398 -4.28 5.79 2.40
N PHE A 399 -3.44 5.91 3.42
CA PHE A 399 -3.43 7.05 4.35
C PHE A 399 -2.90 8.34 3.71
N ASP A 400 -3.60 9.45 3.96
CA ASP A 400 -3.19 10.82 3.62
C ASP A 400 -2.81 11.56 4.91
N SER A 401 -1.55 12.00 5.02
CA SER A 401 -1.05 12.59 6.28
C SER A 401 -1.31 14.08 6.50
N ASP A 402 -1.46 14.89 5.44
CA ASP A 402 -1.64 16.36 5.56
C ASP A 402 -2.69 16.93 4.60
N SER A 403 -3.23 16.12 3.68
CA SER A 403 -4.13 16.57 2.61
C SER A 403 -3.58 17.76 1.84
N GLY A 404 -2.27 17.74 1.60
CA GLY A 404 -1.56 18.83 0.95
C GLY A 404 -0.12 18.46 0.62
N ASN A 405 0.59 19.39 -0.01
CA ASN A 405 1.95 19.18 -0.51
C ASN A 405 3.02 18.88 0.58
N ASN A 406 2.69 18.92 1.88
CA ASN A 406 3.61 18.48 2.93
C ASN A 406 3.32 17.05 3.44
N SER A 407 2.35 16.37 2.81
CA SER A 407 2.13 14.93 2.98
C SER A 407 3.45 14.19 2.77
N LYS A 408 3.76 13.26 3.67
CA LYS A 408 5.08 12.60 3.72
C LYS A 408 5.04 11.21 4.33
N THR A 409 3.85 10.71 4.65
CA THR A 409 3.70 9.41 5.32
C THR A 409 3.38 8.37 4.26
N HIS A 410 4.43 7.81 3.67
CA HIS A 410 4.30 6.74 2.69
C HIS A 410 3.75 5.47 3.35
N HIS A 411 2.93 4.72 2.61
CA HIS A 411 2.46 3.41 3.05
C HIS A 411 3.51 2.36 2.68
N ARG A 412 4.04 1.64 3.67
CA ARG A 412 5.08 0.61 3.44
C ARG A 412 4.86 -0.58 4.34
N ASP A 413 4.43 -1.68 3.74
CA ASP A 413 4.39 -2.97 4.41
C ASP A 413 5.79 -3.62 4.36
N LEU A 414 6.28 -4.11 5.50
CA LEU A 414 7.54 -4.87 5.60
C LEU A 414 7.29 -6.39 5.74
N GLU A 415 6.02 -6.76 5.83
CA GLU A 415 5.52 -8.11 5.95
C GLU A 415 4.10 -8.20 5.38
N TRP A 416 3.68 -9.40 5.01
CA TRP A 416 2.32 -9.64 4.54
C TRP A 416 1.28 -9.32 5.62
N ARG A 417 0.34 -8.44 5.27
CA ARG A 417 -0.71 -7.92 6.15
C ARG A 417 -2.02 -8.62 5.87
N PHE A 418 -2.76 -9.02 6.91
CA PHE A 418 -4.17 -9.33 6.73
C PHE A 418 -4.95 -8.03 6.51
N HIS A 419 -5.61 -7.92 5.36
CA HIS A 419 -6.51 -6.89 4.86
C HIS A 419 -8.01 -7.14 5.16
N ASP A 420 -8.73 -6.50 6.08
CA ASP A 420 -10.21 -6.64 6.16
C ASP A 420 -10.94 -5.33 5.84
N VAL A 421 -11.79 -5.36 4.81
CA VAL A 421 -12.59 -4.21 4.36
C VAL A 421 -14.07 -4.60 4.29
N SER A 422 -14.93 -3.82 4.96
CA SER A 422 -16.39 -4.00 4.85
C SER A 422 -16.87 -3.47 3.50
N LEU A 423 -17.53 -4.33 2.71
CA LEU A 423 -18.06 -3.99 1.40
C LEU A 423 -19.57 -3.67 1.45
N SER A 424 -20.26 -4.20 2.46
CA SER A 424 -21.71 -4.08 2.70
C SER A 424 -22.29 -2.67 2.45
N PRO A 425 -21.65 -1.56 2.90
CA PRO A 425 -22.19 -0.22 2.67
C PRO A 425 -22.26 0.19 1.19
N PHE A 426 -21.45 -0.42 0.33
CA PHE A 426 -21.21 0.00 -1.04
C PHE A 426 -21.92 -0.88 -2.08
N ILE A 427 -22.33 -2.09 -1.68
CA ILE A 427 -23.00 -3.04 -2.58
C ILE A 427 -24.45 -2.63 -2.80
N ALA A 428 -24.75 -2.02 -3.94
CA ALA A 428 -26.08 -1.53 -4.28
C ALA A 428 -27.05 -2.63 -4.71
N GLU A 429 -26.55 -3.62 -5.45
CA GLU A 429 -27.32 -4.71 -6.05
C GLU A 429 -26.99 -6.06 -5.38
N SER A 430 -27.51 -7.17 -5.91
CA SER A 430 -27.14 -8.52 -5.46
C SER A 430 -25.80 -8.99 -6.01
N GLU A 431 -25.21 -8.26 -6.96
CA GLU A 431 -23.93 -8.56 -7.57
C GLU A 431 -23.05 -7.32 -7.57
N PHE A 432 -21.73 -7.48 -7.50
CA PHE A 432 -20.77 -6.39 -7.59
C PHE A 432 -19.44 -6.85 -8.19
N ARG A 433 -18.60 -5.90 -8.60
CA ARG A 433 -17.17 -6.14 -8.90
C ARG A 433 -16.28 -5.35 -7.96
N LEU A 434 -15.16 -5.95 -7.59
CA LEU A 434 -14.13 -5.33 -6.76
C LEU A 434 -13.00 -4.82 -7.65
N LYS A 435 -12.61 -3.56 -7.50
CA LYS A 435 -11.49 -2.96 -8.23
C LYS A 435 -10.38 -2.56 -7.27
N PHE A 436 -9.16 -3.03 -7.50
CA PHE A 436 -7.93 -2.47 -6.95
C PHE A 436 -7.37 -1.48 -7.97
N GLU A 437 -7.13 -0.24 -7.57
CA GLU A 437 -6.66 0.83 -8.46
C GLU A 437 -5.46 1.54 -7.82
N ILE A 438 -4.42 1.78 -8.63
CA ILE A 438 -3.37 2.74 -8.30
C ILE A 438 -3.50 3.93 -9.24
N LYS A 439 -3.54 5.12 -8.65
CA LYS A 439 -3.40 6.40 -9.34
C LYS A 439 -2.14 7.10 -8.85
N SER A 440 -1.19 7.32 -9.75
CA SER A 440 0.10 7.93 -9.45
C SER A 440 0.25 9.35 -10.02
N ASP A 441 1.03 10.18 -9.35
CA ASP A 441 1.45 11.49 -9.83
C ASP A 441 2.81 11.42 -10.54
N ALA A 442 3.49 12.56 -10.74
CA ALA A 442 4.79 12.61 -11.42
C ALA A 442 6.00 12.38 -10.47
N GLY A 443 5.72 12.08 -9.21
CA GLY A 443 6.62 12.07 -8.06
C GLY A 443 7.33 10.75 -7.86
N LEU A 444 7.25 10.22 -6.65
CA LEU A 444 7.99 9.02 -6.27
C LEU A 444 7.27 7.76 -6.79
N GLU A 445 8.05 6.72 -7.04
CA GLU A 445 7.56 5.43 -7.48
C GLU A 445 8.09 4.34 -6.53
N PHE A 446 7.21 3.42 -6.16
CA PHE A 446 7.48 2.27 -5.28
C PHE A 446 6.92 0.99 -5.90
N GLY A 447 6.95 -0.13 -5.18
CA GLY A 447 6.44 -1.43 -5.62
C GLY A 447 4.95 -1.48 -5.92
N GLY A 448 4.18 -0.55 -5.37
CA GLY A 448 2.74 -0.50 -5.58
C GLY A 448 2.07 -1.56 -4.73
N TRP A 449 1.19 -2.34 -5.34
CA TRP A 449 0.32 -3.25 -4.63
C TRP A 449 0.55 -4.69 -5.07
N THR A 450 0.94 -5.54 -4.11
CA THR A 450 0.90 -7.00 -4.28
C THR A 450 -0.22 -7.58 -3.42
N VAL A 451 -1.03 -8.46 -4.01
CA VAL A 451 -2.29 -8.98 -3.46
C VAL A 451 -2.29 -10.50 -3.56
N ASP A 452 -2.62 -11.16 -2.47
CA ASP A 452 -2.67 -12.62 -2.37
C ASP A 452 -3.87 -13.07 -1.48
N ASP A 453 -4.26 -14.35 -1.56
CA ASP A 453 -5.34 -14.99 -0.80
C ASP A 453 -6.63 -14.14 -0.72
N VAL A 454 -7.15 -13.69 -1.86
CA VAL A 454 -8.35 -12.84 -1.90
C VAL A 454 -9.60 -13.66 -1.66
N CYS A 455 -10.35 -13.32 -0.61
CA CYS A 455 -11.62 -13.91 -0.25
C CYS A 455 -12.69 -12.84 -0.02
N ILE A 456 -13.80 -12.95 -0.75
CA ILE A 456 -15.05 -12.28 -0.42
C ILE A 456 -15.86 -13.22 0.47
N VAL A 457 -16.14 -12.76 1.68
CA VAL A 457 -16.83 -13.53 2.70
C VAL A 457 -18.06 -12.80 3.19
N ALA A 458 -19.03 -13.56 3.68
CA ALA A 458 -20.20 -13.06 4.36
C ALA A 458 -20.23 -13.48 5.84
N ASP A 459 -20.85 -12.70 6.71
CA ASP A 459 -21.22 -13.18 8.05
C ASP A 459 -22.28 -14.28 7.92
N ALA A 460 -22.00 -15.45 8.49
CA ALA A 460 -22.89 -16.62 8.40
C ALA A 460 -24.29 -16.37 8.97
N ASN A 461 -24.45 -15.36 9.83
CA ASN A 461 -25.69 -15.00 10.50
C ASN A 461 -26.39 -13.79 9.88
N SER A 462 -25.81 -13.11 8.89
CA SER A 462 -26.39 -11.94 8.23
C SER A 462 -27.22 -12.36 7.00
N ILE A 463 -28.29 -13.12 7.20
CA ILE A 463 -29.10 -13.66 6.09
C ILE A 463 -30.34 -12.80 5.89
N CYS A 464 -30.36 -12.10 4.76
CA CYS A 464 -31.52 -11.34 4.34
C CYS A 464 -32.73 -12.23 4.06
N GLY A 465 -33.88 -11.84 4.63
CA GLY A 465 -35.15 -12.54 4.46
C GLY A 465 -35.39 -13.64 5.49
N ASP A 466 -34.62 -13.70 6.58
CA ASP A 466 -34.84 -14.63 7.69
C ASP A 466 -35.82 -14.08 8.75
N GLY A 467 -36.22 -12.82 8.62
CA GLY A 467 -37.12 -12.10 9.50
C GLY A 467 -36.44 -11.55 10.76
N LYS A 468 -35.11 -11.44 10.78
CA LYS A 468 -34.34 -10.85 11.88
C LYS A 468 -33.35 -9.84 11.32
N LEU A 469 -33.44 -8.62 11.84
CA LEU A 469 -32.47 -7.58 11.55
C LEU A 469 -31.07 -7.96 12.09
N SER A 470 -30.14 -8.25 11.19
CA SER A 470 -28.79 -8.75 11.47
C SER A 470 -27.74 -8.13 10.54
N GLY A 471 -26.45 -8.18 10.92
CA GLY A 471 -25.37 -7.63 10.10
C GLY A 471 -25.57 -6.16 9.68
N ALA A 472 -25.51 -5.89 8.38
CA ALA A 472 -25.71 -4.56 7.81
C ALA A 472 -27.14 -4.28 7.30
N GLU A 473 -28.11 -5.14 7.61
CA GLU A 473 -29.49 -4.99 7.18
C GLU A 473 -30.12 -3.71 7.72
N ARG A 474 -30.97 -3.10 6.89
CA ARG A 474 -31.75 -1.91 7.27
C ARG A 474 -33.22 -2.24 7.52
N CYS A 475 -33.70 -3.34 6.93
CA CYS A 475 -34.99 -3.96 7.17
C CYS A 475 -34.87 -5.48 6.94
N ASP A 476 -35.81 -6.24 7.46
CA ASP A 476 -36.01 -7.64 7.08
C ASP A 476 -37.46 -8.03 7.40
N ASP A 477 -38.30 -8.09 6.36
CA ASP A 477 -39.69 -8.53 6.45
C ASP A 477 -39.82 -10.06 6.27
N GLY A 478 -38.69 -10.77 6.26
CA GLY A 478 -38.60 -12.21 6.08
C GLY A 478 -39.08 -12.61 4.69
N PRO A 479 -40.00 -13.60 4.58
CA PRO A 479 -40.67 -13.92 3.32
C PRO A 479 -41.50 -12.76 2.71
N GLY A 480 -41.61 -11.62 3.42
CA GLY A 480 -42.28 -10.41 2.97
C GLY A 480 -41.40 -9.45 2.17
N ASN A 481 -40.08 -9.71 2.07
CA ASN A 481 -39.20 -8.93 1.20
C ASN A 481 -39.68 -9.03 -0.27
N SER A 482 -39.54 -7.93 -1.02
CA SER A 482 -39.94 -7.88 -2.41
C SER A 482 -39.35 -6.69 -3.17
N ASP A 483 -38.79 -6.96 -4.36
CA ASP A 483 -38.42 -5.95 -5.35
C ASP A 483 -39.57 -5.56 -6.30
N THR A 484 -40.82 -5.81 -5.90
CA THR A 484 -42.01 -5.50 -6.72
C THR A 484 -43.18 -4.92 -5.94
N LEU A 485 -43.20 -5.08 -4.62
CA LEU A 485 -44.26 -4.56 -3.76
C LEU A 485 -43.84 -3.19 -3.21
N PRO A 486 -44.72 -2.17 -3.31
CA PRO A 486 -44.46 -0.87 -2.70
C PRO A 486 -44.27 -0.98 -1.19
N ASP A 487 -43.33 -0.19 -0.67
CA ASP A 487 -42.94 -0.05 0.74
C ASP A 487 -42.45 -1.35 1.41
N ALA A 488 -42.20 -2.42 0.64
CA ALA A 488 -41.65 -3.67 1.16
C ALA A 488 -40.12 -3.58 1.26
N CYS A 489 -39.54 -4.21 2.28
CA CYS A 489 -38.10 -4.40 2.32
C CYS A 489 -37.61 -5.07 1.02
N ARG A 490 -36.52 -4.59 0.42
CA ARG A 490 -35.99 -5.17 -0.82
C ARG A 490 -35.35 -6.53 -0.57
N ASP A 491 -35.19 -7.34 -1.60
CA ASP A 491 -34.61 -8.69 -1.48
C ASP A 491 -33.13 -8.66 -1.07
N ASN A 492 -32.49 -7.48 -1.12
CA ASN A 492 -31.17 -7.17 -0.58
C ASN A 492 -31.20 -6.52 0.83
N CYS A 493 -32.34 -6.54 1.52
CA CYS A 493 -32.55 -6.01 2.88
C CYS A 493 -32.23 -4.51 3.06
N ARG A 494 -32.33 -3.76 1.96
CA ARG A 494 -32.39 -2.31 1.96
C ARG A 494 -33.84 -1.85 2.12
N VAL A 495 -34.00 -0.74 2.83
CA VAL A 495 -35.31 -0.10 2.94
C VAL A 495 -35.71 0.39 1.56
N ALA A 496 -36.96 0.12 1.21
CA ALA A 496 -37.66 0.71 0.08
C ALA A 496 -37.35 2.22 -0.05
N GLY A 497 -36.94 2.66 -1.23
CA GLY A 497 -36.75 4.08 -1.48
C GLY A 497 -36.11 4.41 -2.82
N CYS A 498 -36.03 5.72 -3.04
CA CYS A 498 -35.77 6.29 -4.34
C CYS A 498 -34.53 5.73 -5.06
N GLY A 499 -34.74 5.37 -6.32
CA GLY A 499 -33.76 4.75 -7.21
C GLY A 499 -33.73 3.23 -7.13
N ASP A 500 -34.68 2.58 -6.45
CA ASP A 500 -34.73 1.11 -6.30
C ASP A 500 -35.56 0.39 -7.38
N GLY A 501 -36.16 1.14 -8.30
CA GLY A 501 -36.95 0.63 -9.41
C GLY A 501 -38.40 0.29 -9.06
N VAL A 502 -38.84 0.53 -7.83
CA VAL A 502 -40.19 0.25 -7.35
C VAL A 502 -40.86 1.52 -6.88
N LEU A 503 -42.01 1.86 -7.47
CA LEU A 503 -42.75 3.06 -7.07
C LEU A 503 -43.34 2.89 -5.65
N ASP A 504 -42.71 3.51 -4.67
CA ASP A 504 -43.13 3.49 -3.27
C ASP A 504 -44.16 4.60 -2.94
N THR A 505 -44.83 4.48 -1.80
CA THR A 505 -45.95 5.38 -1.46
C THR A 505 -45.53 6.84 -1.33
N SER A 506 -44.26 7.13 -1.01
CA SER A 506 -43.70 8.48 -0.91
C SER A 506 -43.20 9.09 -2.22
N GLU A 507 -43.21 8.32 -3.31
CA GLU A 507 -42.54 8.65 -4.57
C GLU A 507 -43.53 9.05 -5.66
N GLN A 508 -43.10 9.90 -6.58
CA GLN A 508 -43.92 10.28 -7.75
C GLN A 508 -43.49 9.55 -9.02
N CYS A 509 -42.25 9.08 -9.04
CA CYS A 509 -41.61 8.24 -10.05
C CYS A 509 -40.50 7.47 -9.34
N ASP A 510 -40.06 6.39 -9.98
CA ASP A 510 -38.80 5.72 -9.72
C ASP A 510 -38.39 5.07 -11.05
N ASP A 511 -37.21 5.40 -11.56
CA ASP A 511 -36.65 4.84 -12.80
C ASP A 511 -35.39 4.01 -12.56
N GLY A 512 -35.20 3.55 -11.32
CA GLY A 512 -34.14 2.63 -10.93
C GLY A 512 -32.76 3.26 -10.79
N ASN A 513 -32.67 4.60 -10.70
CA ASN A 513 -31.42 5.28 -10.41
C ASN A 513 -31.66 6.64 -9.71
N LEU A 514 -30.58 7.34 -9.35
CA LEU A 514 -30.62 8.66 -8.69
C LEU A 514 -30.03 9.79 -9.56
N ASN A 515 -29.88 9.56 -10.86
CA ASN A 515 -29.45 10.59 -11.79
C ASN A 515 -30.54 11.66 -11.89
N ASN A 516 -30.13 12.87 -12.25
CA ASN A 516 -31.09 13.90 -12.60
C ASN A 516 -31.10 14.03 -14.14
N ASP A 517 -32.13 14.65 -14.66
CA ASP A 517 -32.40 14.95 -16.06
C ASP A 517 -32.72 13.74 -16.98
N ASP A 518 -33.04 12.57 -16.43
CA ASP A 518 -33.45 11.36 -17.16
C ASP A 518 -34.95 11.00 -17.01
N GLY A 519 -35.70 11.76 -16.21
CA GLY A 519 -37.15 11.62 -16.05
C GLY A 519 -37.61 11.47 -14.60
N CYS A 520 -36.74 11.02 -13.70
CA CYS A 520 -36.97 11.00 -12.27
C CYS A 520 -35.74 11.52 -11.53
N ASN A 521 -35.89 12.62 -10.77
CA ASN A 521 -34.74 13.16 -10.07
C ASN A 521 -34.35 12.32 -8.85
N SER A 522 -33.16 12.60 -8.30
CA SER A 522 -32.62 12.05 -7.05
C SER A 522 -33.51 12.20 -5.79
N SER A 523 -34.65 12.88 -5.87
CA SER A 523 -35.66 13.00 -4.81
C SER A 523 -37.01 12.35 -5.17
N CYS A 524 -37.01 11.48 -6.19
CA CYS A 524 -38.15 10.76 -6.75
C CYS A 524 -39.35 11.68 -7.04
N LYS A 525 -39.04 12.77 -7.74
CA LYS A 525 -40.00 13.68 -8.36
C LYS A 525 -39.86 13.62 -9.86
N VAL A 526 -41.00 13.53 -10.53
CA VAL A 526 -41.07 13.54 -11.99
C VAL A 526 -40.45 14.83 -12.49
N GLU A 527 -39.44 14.70 -13.32
CA GLU A 527 -38.82 15.83 -13.98
C GLU A 527 -39.69 16.27 -15.15
N SER A 528 -39.88 17.58 -15.30
CA SER A 528 -40.68 18.08 -16.40
C SER A 528 -39.88 18.03 -17.70
N GLN A 529 -40.56 17.94 -18.85
CA GLN A 529 -39.92 17.93 -20.18
C GLN A 529 -39.11 19.22 -20.49
N ALA A 530 -39.11 20.21 -19.59
CA ALA A 530 -38.27 21.40 -19.63
C ALA A 530 -36.96 21.27 -18.83
N ASP A 531 -36.87 20.28 -17.93
CA ASP A 531 -35.72 20.00 -17.07
C ASP A 531 -34.74 19.03 -17.75
N CYS A 532 -35.23 17.96 -18.41
CA CYS A 532 -34.39 17.14 -19.29
C CYS A 532 -33.85 18.03 -20.43
N GLY A 533 -32.54 18.28 -20.50
CA GLY A 533 -31.86 19.26 -21.37
C GLY A 533 -32.00 19.11 -22.90
N LEU A 534 -33.06 18.48 -23.41
CA LEU A 534 -33.41 18.41 -24.82
C LEU A 534 -33.96 19.75 -25.32
N SER A 535 -33.06 20.57 -25.84
CA SER A 535 -33.37 21.75 -26.65
C SER A 535 -34.10 21.35 -27.94
N VAL A 536 -35.43 21.24 -27.89
CA VAL A 536 -36.26 21.19 -29.10
C VAL A 536 -36.40 22.62 -29.62
N THR A 537 -35.47 23.05 -30.47
CA THR A 537 -35.65 24.26 -31.28
C THR A 537 -36.71 24.00 -32.36
N GLY A 538 -37.97 24.20 -31.98
CA GLY A 538 -39.10 24.23 -32.89
C GLY A 538 -38.97 25.42 -33.85
N ASN A 539 -38.51 25.17 -35.08
CA ASN A 539 -38.59 26.14 -36.16
C ASN A 539 -39.96 26.04 -36.84
N SER A 540 -40.91 26.81 -36.33
CA SER A 540 -42.16 27.12 -37.03
C SER A 540 -41.86 27.88 -38.32
N ARG A 541 -42.03 27.24 -39.48
CA ARG A 541 -42.29 27.92 -40.74
C ARG A 541 -43.50 27.32 -41.46
N SER A 542 -44.49 28.18 -41.54
CA SER A 542 -45.73 28.15 -42.30
C SER A 542 -45.50 28.07 -43.82
N ALA A 543 -46.28 27.21 -44.49
CA ALA A 543 -46.79 27.41 -45.86
C ALA A 543 -47.99 26.47 -46.12
N PRO A 544 -48.96 26.85 -46.99
CA PRO A 544 -50.38 26.57 -46.78
C PRO A 544 -50.94 25.38 -47.57
N LEU A 545 -52.16 24.97 -47.18
CA LEU A 545 -53.02 24.00 -47.84
C LEU A 545 -53.33 24.36 -49.30
N SER A 546 -53.27 23.38 -50.20
CA SER A 546 -54.36 23.12 -51.17
C SER A 546 -54.25 21.73 -51.83
N GLY A 547 -55.31 20.93 -51.66
CA GLY A 547 -56.03 20.31 -52.78
C GLY A 547 -55.50 19.04 -53.46
N LEU A 548 -56.24 17.95 -53.23
CA LEU A 548 -56.61 16.89 -54.18
C LEU A 548 -55.53 15.92 -54.70
N ALA A 549 -55.67 14.64 -54.32
CA ALA A 549 -56.17 13.57 -55.20
C ALA A 549 -55.46 12.22 -54.94
N ILE A 550 -56.30 11.26 -54.54
CA ILE A 550 -56.08 9.82 -54.54
C ILE A 550 -55.77 9.34 -55.96
N LEU A 551 -54.72 8.53 -56.17
CA LEU A 551 -54.83 7.35 -57.04
C LEU A 551 -53.66 6.35 -56.90
N LEU A 552 -54.15 5.11 -56.84
CA LEU A 552 -53.52 3.79 -56.82
C LEU A 552 -52.42 3.55 -57.88
N SER A 553 -51.64 2.51 -57.58
CA SER A 553 -51.17 1.44 -58.49
C SER A 553 -49.81 1.54 -59.22
N MET A 554 -48.85 0.74 -58.71
CA MET A 554 -48.35 -0.52 -59.31
C MET A 554 -47.31 -0.46 -60.46
N PHE A 555 -46.34 -1.41 -60.37
CA PHE A 555 -45.38 -1.90 -61.39
C PHE A 555 -44.26 -0.94 -61.83
N LEU A 556 -43.05 -1.35 -62.19
CA LEU A 556 -42.17 -2.52 -62.03
C LEU A 556 -40.92 -2.15 -62.86
N VAL A 557 -39.77 -2.74 -62.53
CA VAL A 557 -38.65 -3.03 -63.46
C VAL A 557 -37.83 -1.84 -64.01
N GLY A 558 -36.59 -1.78 -63.52
CA GLY A 558 -35.51 -2.35 -64.32
C GLY A 558 -34.41 -1.41 -64.80
N GLY A 559 -33.17 -1.84 -64.54
CA GLY A 559 -32.05 -1.65 -65.46
C GLY A 559 -31.03 -0.59 -65.02
N LEU A 560 -29.93 -0.98 -64.36
CA LEU A 560 -28.63 -1.22 -65.02
C LEU A 560 -28.15 -0.04 -65.90
N ARG A 561 -27.16 0.73 -65.43
CA ARG A 561 -25.73 0.57 -65.81
C ARG A 561 -24.90 1.87 -65.62
N ARG A 562 -23.73 1.64 -65.02
CA ARG A 562 -22.38 2.13 -65.41
C ARG A 562 -21.98 3.59 -65.17
N ARG A 563 -20.94 3.64 -64.31
CA ARG A 563 -19.56 4.16 -64.52
C ARG A 563 -19.34 5.66 -64.66
N ARG A 564 -18.46 6.10 -63.75
CA ARG A 564 -17.32 7.01 -63.89
C ARG A 564 -17.65 8.46 -64.23
N ARG A 565 -17.36 9.36 -63.29
CA ARG A 565 -16.00 9.88 -63.13
C ARG A 565 -15.66 10.03 -61.66
#